data_AF-T0FGR8-F1
#
_entry.id   AF-T0FGR8-F1
#
_cell.length_a   1.000
_cell.length_b   1.000
_cell.length_c   1.000
_cell.angle_alpha   90.00
_cell.angle_beta   90.00
_cell.angle_gamma   90.00
#
_symmetry.space_group_name_H-M   'P 1'
#
loop_
_entity.id
_entity.type
_entity.pdbx_description
1 polymer ?
#
loop_
_entity_poly.entity_id
_entity_poly.type
_entity_poly.pdbx_seq_one_letter_code
_entity_poly.pdbx_strand_id
1 'polypeptide(L)'
;MPRASIAQLRAYVGDPIADLTDSELQLFLDDAVASVIGNTTLSESHPRFNELQRARAAYLLFNANRMKNEVMAESADGISRNYDTNISPGMQVSWLDLYNQKRTEILGFRGRIG
;
A
#
# COMPACT_ATOMS: atom_id res chain seq x y z
N MET A 1 16.73 -12.73 -0.71
CA MET A 1 15.75 -11.64 -0.95
C MET A 1 14.75 -11.65 0.23
N PRO A 2 14.12 -10.54 0.66
CA PRO A 2 13.58 -9.61 -0.34
C PRO A 2 13.33 -8.14 0.05
N ARG A 3 13.81 -7.26 -0.83
CA ARG A 3 12.99 -6.14 -1.28
C ARG A 3 11.84 -6.65 -2.13
N ALA A 4 10.72 -5.95 -2.11
CA ALA A 4 9.59 -6.22 -2.97
C ALA A 4 9.88 -5.83 -4.42
N SER A 5 9.39 -6.61 -5.37
CA SER A 5 9.42 -6.24 -6.79
C SER A 5 8.19 -5.42 -7.19
N ILE A 6 8.29 -4.72 -8.32
CA ILE A 6 7.16 -4.02 -8.93
C ILE A 6 5.98 -4.96 -9.18
N ALA A 7 6.23 -6.16 -9.69
CA ALA A 7 5.19 -7.17 -9.90
C ALA A 7 4.45 -7.53 -8.59
N GLN A 8 5.18 -7.65 -7.47
CA GLN A 8 4.55 -7.90 -6.17
C GLN A 8 3.77 -6.70 -5.64
N LEU A 9 4.22 -5.47 -5.93
CA LEU A 9 3.48 -4.25 -5.57
C LEU A 9 2.18 -4.15 -6.39
N ARG A 10 2.24 -4.39 -7.70
CA ARG A 10 1.06 -4.44 -8.58
C ARG A 10 0.08 -5.51 -8.14
N ALA A 11 0.55 -6.72 -7.81
CA ALA A 11 -0.31 -7.77 -7.28
C ALA A 11 -0.92 -7.42 -5.91
N TYR A 12 -0.26 -6.57 -5.12
CA TYR A 12 -0.73 -6.16 -3.80
C TYR A 12 -1.77 -5.03 -3.85
N VAL A 13 -1.57 -4.04 -4.74
CA VAL A 13 -2.44 -2.85 -4.84
C VAL A 13 -3.54 -3.02 -5.90
N GLY A 14 -3.23 -3.65 -7.04
CA GLY A 14 -4.17 -3.88 -8.13
C GLY A 14 -4.38 -2.68 -9.06
N ASP A 15 -5.59 -2.58 -9.59
CA ASP A 15 -6.02 -1.59 -10.58
C ASP A 15 -5.73 -0.12 -10.26
N PRO A 16 -5.74 0.34 -8.98
CA PRO A 16 -5.46 1.73 -8.65
C PRO A 16 -4.09 2.23 -9.15
N ILE A 17 -3.13 1.35 -9.40
CA ILE A 17 -1.78 1.70 -9.88
C ILE A 17 -1.45 1.11 -11.26
N ALA A 18 -2.44 0.57 -11.98
CA ALA A 18 -2.21 -0.14 -13.24
C ALA A 18 -1.46 0.72 -14.26
N ASP A 19 -1.80 2.00 -14.37
CA ASP A 19 -1.24 2.93 -15.38
C ASP A 19 0.09 3.56 -14.96
N LEU A 20 0.52 3.38 -13.71
CA LEU A 20 1.79 3.93 -13.27
C LEU A 20 2.95 3.22 -13.95
N THR A 21 3.98 3.96 -14.30
CA THR A 21 5.17 3.39 -14.93
C THR A 21 6.00 2.60 -13.92
N ASP A 22 6.79 1.64 -14.41
CA ASP A 22 7.69 0.86 -13.56
C ASP A 22 8.73 1.75 -12.85
N SER A 23 9.21 2.80 -13.51
CA SER A 23 10.11 3.78 -12.89
C SER A 23 9.46 4.54 -11.73
N GLU A 24 8.20 4.97 -11.88
CA GLU A 24 7.47 5.61 -10.78
C GLU A 24 7.28 4.63 -9.61
N LEU A 25 6.83 3.41 -9.89
CA LEU A 25 6.64 2.39 -8.85
C LEU A 25 7.93 2.04 -8.13
N GLN A 26 9.06 2.02 -8.84
CA GLN A 26 10.37 1.77 -8.26
C GLN A 26 10.78 2.87 -7.28
N LEU A 27 10.52 4.15 -7.59
CA LEU A 27 10.79 5.26 -6.68
C LEU A 27 10.06 5.09 -5.34
N PHE A 28 8.76 4.76 -5.38
CA PHE A 28 7.98 4.53 -4.17
C PHE A 28 8.42 3.28 -3.39
N LEU A 29 8.88 2.24 -4.08
CA LEU A 29 9.48 1.06 -3.43
C LEU A 29 10.77 1.41 -2.72
N ASP A 30 11.63 2.24 -3.31
CA ASP A 30 12.90 2.65 -2.71
C ASP A 30 12.70 3.59 -1.52
N ASP A 31 11.77 4.55 -1.60
CA ASP A 31 11.37 5.40 -0.48
C ASP A 31 10.78 4.58 0.68
N ALA A 32 10.02 3.53 0.35
CA ALA A 32 9.48 2.61 1.34
C ALA A 32 10.58 1.83 2.08
N VAL A 33 11.73 1.53 1.46
CA VAL A 33 12.87 0.88 2.15
C VAL A 33 13.37 1.76 3.28
N ALA A 34 13.70 3.01 2.96
CA ALA A 34 14.21 3.97 3.93
C ALA A 34 13.20 4.18 5.08
N SER A 35 11.92 4.28 4.73
CA SER A 35 10.86 4.44 5.73
C SER A 35 10.68 3.19 6.61
N VAL A 36 10.75 1.97 6.07
CA VAL A 36 10.63 0.75 6.87
C VAL A 36 11.83 0.59 7.80
N ILE A 37 13.05 0.83 7.32
CA ILE A 37 14.27 0.80 8.16
C ILE A 37 14.22 1.89 9.23
N GLY A 38 13.74 3.10 8.91
CA GLY A 38 13.66 4.20 9.87
C GLY A 38 12.57 4.00 10.94
N ASN A 39 11.47 3.29 10.62
CA ASN A 39 10.35 3.09 11.52
C ASN A 39 10.29 1.70 12.16
N THR A 40 11.26 0.82 11.85
CA THR A 40 11.34 -0.53 12.39
C THR A 40 12.80 -0.92 12.61
N THR A 41 13.08 -1.89 13.48
CA THR A 41 14.44 -2.46 13.62
C THR A 41 14.69 -3.63 12.66
N LEU A 42 13.91 -3.75 11.58
CA LEU A 42 14.00 -4.87 10.66
C LEU A 42 15.05 -4.60 9.60
N SER A 43 15.96 -5.56 9.42
CA SER A 43 16.91 -5.56 8.31
C SER A 43 16.22 -5.92 7.00
N GLU A 44 16.78 -5.47 5.87
CA GLU A 44 16.33 -5.86 4.52
C GLU A 44 16.46 -7.37 4.25
N SER A 45 17.33 -8.05 5.01
CA SER A 45 17.48 -9.50 4.97
C SER A 45 16.33 -10.25 5.67
N HIS A 46 15.46 -9.55 6.40
CA HIS A 46 14.36 -10.18 7.12
C HIS A 46 13.30 -10.70 6.13
N PRO A 47 12.79 -11.94 6.30
CA PRO A 47 11.82 -12.54 5.37
C PRO A 47 10.56 -11.69 5.13
N ARG A 48 10.10 -10.99 6.17
CA ARG A 48 8.91 -10.13 6.12
C ARG A 48 9.18 -8.66 5.78
N PHE A 49 10.43 -8.30 5.44
CA PHE A 49 10.75 -6.93 5.05
C PHE A 49 9.97 -6.51 3.80
N ASN A 50 9.84 -7.41 2.82
CA ASN A 50 9.09 -7.11 1.59
C ASN A 50 7.62 -6.77 1.84
N GLU A 51 6.99 -7.36 2.86
CA GLU A 51 5.57 -7.15 3.17
C GLU A 51 5.37 -5.73 3.67
N LEU A 52 6.25 -5.29 4.55
CA LEU A 52 6.24 -3.92 5.07
C LEU A 52 6.62 -2.90 4.00
N GLN A 53 7.58 -3.23 3.15
CA GLN A 53 7.97 -2.36 2.04
C GLN A 53 6.80 -2.16 1.08
N ARG A 54 6.07 -3.21 0.68
CA ARG A 54 4.89 -3.07 -0.20
C ARG A 54 3.77 -2.28 0.46
N ALA A 55 3.44 -2.59 1.70
CA ALA A 55 2.40 -1.88 2.43
C ALA A 55 2.75 -0.39 2.59
N ARG A 56 4.02 -0.08 2.85
CA ARG A 56 4.49 1.30 2.96
C ARG A 56 4.51 2.01 1.60
N ALA A 57 4.94 1.34 0.53
CA ALA A 57 4.90 1.89 -0.83
C ALA A 57 3.46 2.21 -1.26
N ALA A 58 2.50 1.32 -0.95
CA ALA A 58 1.08 1.57 -1.18
C ALA A 58 0.58 2.80 -0.40
N TYR A 59 0.92 2.94 0.87
CA TYR A 59 0.59 4.15 1.63
C TYR A 59 1.18 5.43 0.99
N LEU A 60 2.45 5.39 0.55
CA LEU A 60 3.09 6.56 -0.07
C LEU A 60 2.42 6.93 -1.41
N LEU A 61 2.08 5.94 -2.23
CA LEU A 61 1.35 6.13 -3.48
C LEU A 61 -0.04 6.76 -3.25
N PHE A 62 -0.75 6.29 -2.23
CA PHE A 62 -2.04 6.87 -1.83
C PHE A 62 -1.87 8.31 -1.34
N ASN A 63 -0.93 8.56 -0.42
CA ASN A 63 -0.67 9.88 0.14
C ASN A 63 -0.16 10.89 -0.90
N ALA A 64 0.49 10.40 -1.95
CA ALA A 64 0.93 11.22 -3.08
C ALA A 64 -0.16 11.39 -4.17
N ASN A 65 -1.39 10.94 -3.93
CA ASN A 65 -2.51 10.97 -4.89
C ASN A 65 -2.15 10.32 -6.25
N ARG A 66 -1.35 9.25 -6.22
CA ARG A 66 -0.93 8.51 -7.42
C ARG A 66 -1.82 7.32 -7.73
N MET A 67 -2.69 6.94 -6.80
CA MET A 67 -3.69 5.90 -7.02
C MET A 67 -4.92 6.47 -7.69
N LYS A 68 -5.43 5.78 -8.73
CA LYS A 68 -6.74 6.08 -9.29
C LYS A 68 -7.81 5.87 -8.22
N ASN A 69 -8.78 6.78 -8.17
CA ASN A 69 -10.03 6.53 -7.46
C ASN A 69 -10.81 5.47 -8.26
N GLU A 70 -11.29 4.40 -7.63
CA GLU A 70 -12.28 3.51 -8.23
C GLU A 70 -13.61 4.28 -8.34
N VAL A 71 -13.79 5.06 -9.41
CA VAL A 71 -15.10 5.61 -9.76
C VAL A 71 -15.93 4.47 -10.36
N MET A 72 -16.72 3.79 -9.54
CA MET A 72 -17.79 2.92 -10.04
C MET A 72 -18.90 3.81 -10.59
N ALA A 73 -18.79 4.19 -11.86
CA ALA A 73 -19.87 4.86 -12.58
C ALA A 73 -20.92 3.82 -12.99
N GLU A 74 -21.92 3.58 -12.14
CA GLU A 74 -23.14 2.89 -12.57
C GLU A 74 -24.01 3.89 -13.34
N SER A 75 -24.18 3.67 -14.65
CA SER A 75 -25.06 4.49 -15.48
C SER A 75 -26.47 3.89 -15.47
N ALA A 76 -27.34 4.43 -14.63
CA ALA A 76 -28.79 4.20 -14.71
C ALA A 76 -29.49 5.53 -15.05
N ASP A 77 -30.16 5.56 -16.20
CA ASP A 77 -31.17 6.56 -16.60
C ASP A 77 -30.77 8.06 -16.57
N GLY A 78 -29.59 8.41 -17.08
CA GLY A 78 -29.28 9.80 -17.48
C GLY A 78 -29.05 10.80 -16.35
N ILE A 79 -28.97 10.34 -15.10
CA ILE A 79 -28.56 11.18 -13.96
C ILE A 79 -27.12 10.81 -13.59
N SER A 80 -26.15 11.62 -14.03
CA SER A 80 -24.76 11.51 -13.58
C SER A 80 -24.69 11.94 -12.11
N ARG A 81 -24.72 10.98 -11.19
CA ARG A 81 -24.35 11.20 -9.78
C ARG A 81 -22.89 10.79 -9.62
N ASN A 82 -22.02 11.78 -9.52
CA ASN A 82 -20.64 11.57 -9.11
C ASN A 82 -20.64 11.19 -7.62
N TYR A 83 -20.70 9.90 -7.33
CA TYR A 83 -20.30 9.41 -6.02
C TYR A 83 -18.77 9.42 -6.02
N ASP A 84 -18.18 10.35 -5.26
CA ASP A 84 -16.77 10.29 -4.90
C ASP A 84 -16.58 9.06 -4.00
N THR A 85 -16.40 7.89 -4.61
CA THR A 85 -16.24 6.59 -3.96
C THR A 85 -14.85 6.41 -3.37
N ASN A 86 -14.16 7.49 -2.99
CA ASN A 86 -13.05 7.36 -2.04
C ASN A 86 -13.50 6.85 -0.67
N ILE A 87 -14.82 6.77 -0.43
CA ILE A 87 -15.38 6.19 0.78
C ILE A 87 -16.70 5.50 0.44
N SER A 88 -16.66 4.20 0.14
CA SER A 88 -17.84 3.37 0.46
C SER A 88 -18.15 3.57 1.95
N PRO A 89 -19.39 3.93 2.36
CA PRO A 89 -19.75 4.04 3.77
C PRO A 89 -19.57 2.68 4.43
N GLY A 90 -18.41 2.45 5.05
CA GLY A 90 -18.05 1.19 5.71
C GLY A 90 -16.67 0.60 5.34
N MET A 91 -15.95 1.11 4.34
CA MET A 91 -14.66 0.54 3.90
C MET A 91 -13.58 1.63 3.69
N GLN A 92 -13.39 2.50 4.68
CA GLN A 92 -12.23 3.38 4.73
C GLN A 92 -11.01 2.56 5.19
N VAL A 93 -10.50 1.69 4.32
CA VAL A 93 -9.25 0.98 4.61
C VAL A 93 -8.11 1.98 4.43
N SER A 94 -7.75 2.66 5.52
CA SER A 94 -6.59 3.53 5.56
C SER A 94 -5.34 2.68 5.29
N TRP A 95 -4.65 2.93 4.17
CA TRP A 95 -3.38 2.27 3.84
C TRP A 95 -2.33 2.44 4.94
N LEU A 96 -2.43 3.54 5.71
CA LEU A 96 -1.61 3.75 6.90
C LEU A 96 -1.95 2.76 8.02
N ASP A 97 -3.24 2.51 8.26
CA ASP A 97 -3.70 1.57 9.29
C ASP A 97 -3.35 0.13 8.92
N LEU A 98 -3.50 -0.26 7.65
CA LEU A 98 -3.01 -1.55 7.16
C LEU A 98 -1.50 -1.72 7.36
N TYR A 99 -0.71 -0.69 7.06
CA TYR A 99 0.73 -0.70 7.30
C TYR A 99 1.04 -0.82 8.80
N ASN A 100 0.37 -0.03 9.65
CA ASN A 100 0.55 -0.05 11.09
C ASN A 100 0.14 -1.39 11.71
N GLN A 101 -0.94 -2.01 11.23
CA GLN A 101 -1.38 -3.33 11.65
C GLN A 101 -0.32 -4.37 11.29
N LYS A 102 0.12 -4.44 10.03
CA LYS A 102 1.17 -5.37 9.58
C LYS A 102 2.48 -5.16 10.35
N ARG A 103 2.86 -3.90 10.59
CA ARG A 103 4.03 -3.56 11.41
C ARG A 103 3.87 -4.10 12.82
N THR A 104 2.73 -3.88 13.45
CA THR A 104 2.44 -4.37 14.81
C THR A 104 2.43 -5.89 14.87
N GLU A 105 1.87 -6.58 13.87
CA GLU A 105 1.92 -8.05 13.80
C GLU A 105 3.37 -8.53 13.71
N ILE A 106 4.15 -8.00 12.76
CA ILE A 106 5.53 -8.43 12.52
C ILE A 106 6.43 -8.14 13.72
N LEU A 107 6.30 -6.97 14.35
CA LEU A 107 7.09 -6.58 15.50
C LEU A 107 6.58 -7.22 16.81
N GLY A 108 5.27 -7.35 16.97
CA GLY A 108 4.62 -7.93 18.15
C GLY A 108 4.90 -9.42 18.33
N PHE A 109 5.19 -10.15 17.24
CA PHE A 109 5.71 -11.52 17.35
C PHE A 109 7.08 -11.61 18.04
N ARG A 110 7.86 -10.51 18.16
CA ARG A 110 9.10 -10.50 18.97
C ARG A 110 8.84 -10.48 20.48
N GLY A 111 7.63 -10.14 20.94
CA GLY A 111 7.30 -10.01 22.36
C GLY A 111 6.73 -11.27 23.04
N ARG A 112 6.49 -12.36 22.30
CA ARG A 112 5.89 -13.60 22.82
C ARG A 112 6.86 -14.77 22.97
N ILE A 113 8.16 -14.52 22.87
CA ILE A 113 9.21 -15.49 23.18
C ILE A 113 9.94 -14.95 24.42
N GLY A 114 9.32 -15.16 25.57
CA GLY A 114 9.89 -14.95 26.89
C GLY A 114 9.67 -16.21 27.70
#